data_AF-A0A2U8FE18-F1
#
_entry.id   AF-A0A2U8FE18-F1
#
_cell.length_a   1.000
_cell.length_b   1.000
_cell.length_c   1.000
_cell.angle_alpha   90.00
_cell.angle_beta   90.00
_cell.angle_gamma   90.00
#
_symmetry.space_group_name_H-M   'P 1'
#
loop_
_entity.id
_entity.type
_entity.pdbx_description
1 polymer ?
#
loop_
_entity_poly.entity_id
_entity_poly.type
_entity_poly.pdbx_seq_one_letter_code
_entity_poly.pdbx_strand_id
1 'polypeptide(L)'
;MGNIIAEGLSLSLLQENGLPHFHIFDIRSTQAFLSAQLQGSFHAKDEGEIIESLEHLAGGGGKNTSIKPLLIVCFSSKKSKTLAQNIIQNQNFISLYPLNTIYYLECGIMEAFENGFEPISSPQNPKNKFSLIQSTLEELQTKFLASKRTWVVAFSGGKDSTCALQLVYEMLVSLQPHQRRQTYAIASNTLVEAPHIDRFLKEVIHSINSHAKKNNIPFEILQVSPSLKDDFWVNLIGKGYPSPTRTFRWCTDRLKITPTKAEVAKITQKYGSALLILGSRKAESSNRKKSIEKRILNEEGYSQHHDFPDTLTFSPIAEWNTDEVWAYLSTHKPLWDKDHSELFLLYAKASGEECQFITDLSQSSCGGSRFGCWVCTVVSEDKSMQGFIESGEENLKPLNEFRNYIKDLREDCNARADYKRDGRAVYKVGGLGPFLSHIRVEILKRLLQTEQEFIQNGGSRLITDSQIYAIQEQWNKEFDFENKAIQLAQEVGRMKDEKLKQSRVLHKEILAEVADRLDSKELENLISTCIDIYNTTGLRGKNNASSKIKKEIEKLVEDKTSKQRKEA
;
A
#
# COMPACT_ATOMS: atom_id res chain seq x y z
N MET A 1 -6.56 -54.69 -9.22
CA MET A 1 -6.47 -53.47 -10.05
C MET A 1 -5.25 -52.70 -9.56
N GLY A 2 -4.36 -52.30 -10.45
CA GLY A 2 -3.11 -51.62 -10.06
C GLY A 2 -3.39 -50.30 -9.35
N ASN A 3 -2.53 -49.89 -8.43
CA ASN A 3 -2.62 -48.58 -7.80
C ASN A 3 -2.40 -47.51 -8.87
N ILE A 4 -3.42 -46.69 -9.15
CA ILE A 4 -3.26 -45.52 -10.02
C ILE A 4 -2.40 -44.49 -9.27
N ILE A 5 -1.39 -43.95 -9.93
CA ILE A 5 -0.49 -42.93 -9.37
C ILE A 5 -0.66 -41.59 -10.07
N ALA A 6 -0.45 -40.50 -9.32
CA ALA A 6 -0.38 -39.14 -9.85
C ALA A 6 1.08 -38.73 -10.04
N GLU A 7 1.46 -38.41 -11.28
CA GLU A 7 2.84 -38.11 -11.68
C GLU A 7 2.97 -36.70 -12.27
N GLY A 8 4.08 -36.03 -11.96
CA GLY A 8 4.38 -34.71 -12.52
C GLY A 8 4.89 -34.85 -13.95
N LEU A 9 4.35 -34.04 -14.87
CA LEU A 9 4.82 -33.93 -16.25
C LEU A 9 5.55 -32.60 -16.44
N SER A 10 6.84 -32.65 -16.73
CA SER A 10 7.64 -31.47 -17.02
C SER A 10 7.34 -30.89 -18.42
N LEU A 11 7.67 -29.61 -18.64
CA LEU A 11 7.49 -28.96 -19.94
C LEU A 11 8.29 -29.63 -21.06
N SER A 12 9.53 -30.05 -20.78
CA SER A 12 10.36 -30.74 -21.77
C SER A 12 9.72 -32.05 -22.21
N LEU A 13 9.17 -32.82 -21.27
CA LEU A 13 8.50 -34.08 -21.58
C LEU A 13 7.17 -33.85 -22.32
N LEU A 14 6.43 -32.79 -21.99
CA LEU A 14 5.23 -32.41 -22.71
C LEU A 14 5.54 -31.98 -24.16
N GLN A 15 6.66 -31.30 -24.39
CA GLN A 15 7.13 -30.92 -25.73
C GLN A 15 7.55 -32.15 -26.55
N GLU A 16 8.22 -33.12 -25.93
CA GLU A 16 8.64 -34.38 -26.58
C GLU A 16 7.45 -35.26 -26.97
N ASN A 17 6.47 -35.42 -26.08
CA ASN A 17 5.29 -36.27 -26.33
C ASN A 17 4.20 -35.59 -27.18
N GLY A 18 4.10 -34.27 -27.07
CA GLY A 18 3.10 -33.44 -27.74
C GLY A 18 1.71 -33.48 -27.10
N LEU A 19 0.95 -32.38 -27.24
CA LEU A 19 -0.41 -32.25 -26.70
C LEU A 19 -1.38 -33.38 -27.13
N PRO A 20 -1.38 -33.86 -28.40
CA PRO A 20 -2.31 -34.91 -28.84
C PRO A 20 -2.12 -36.26 -28.15
N HIS A 21 -1.00 -36.49 -27.45
CA HIS A 21 -0.77 -37.71 -26.68
C HIS A 21 -1.69 -37.81 -25.46
N PHE A 22 -2.17 -36.68 -24.92
CA PHE A 22 -2.89 -36.63 -23.66
C PHE A 22 -4.39 -36.32 -23.83
N HIS A 23 -5.20 -36.74 -22.85
CA HIS A 23 -6.50 -36.14 -22.57
C HIS A 23 -6.32 -35.01 -21.56
N ILE A 24 -6.31 -33.78 -22.07
CA ILE A 24 -5.98 -32.60 -21.28
C ILE A 24 -7.26 -32.04 -20.64
N PHE A 25 -7.31 -32.01 -19.31
CA PHE A 25 -8.36 -31.32 -18.55
C PHE A 25 -7.82 -30.05 -17.93
N ASP A 26 -8.44 -28.94 -18.29
CA ASP A 26 -8.14 -27.62 -17.77
C ASP A 26 -9.12 -27.25 -16.66
N ILE A 27 -8.57 -27.08 -15.46
CA ILE A 27 -9.35 -26.87 -14.24
C ILE A 27 -9.33 -25.40 -13.79
N ARG A 28 -8.94 -24.48 -14.67
CA ARG A 28 -9.05 -23.04 -14.40
C ARG A 28 -10.53 -22.61 -14.45
N SER A 29 -10.81 -21.36 -14.14
CA SER A 29 -12.17 -20.83 -14.31
C SER A 29 -12.62 -21.00 -15.77
N THR A 30 -13.92 -21.18 -15.99
CA THR A 30 -14.48 -21.22 -17.36
C THR A 30 -14.03 -20.02 -18.18
N GLN A 31 -13.74 -18.87 -17.55
CA GLN A 31 -13.21 -17.73 -18.26
C GLN A 31 -11.76 -17.88 -18.73
N ALA A 32 -10.88 -18.32 -17.84
CA ALA A 32 -9.49 -18.54 -18.18
C ALA A 32 -9.34 -19.60 -19.28
N PHE A 33 -10.08 -20.70 -19.17
CA PHE A 33 -10.13 -21.75 -20.19
C PHE A 33 -10.55 -21.20 -21.56
N LEU A 34 -11.67 -20.49 -21.62
CA LEU A 34 -12.18 -19.94 -22.89
C LEU A 34 -11.25 -18.88 -23.49
N SER A 35 -10.53 -18.13 -22.66
CA SER A 35 -9.65 -17.04 -23.11
C SER A 35 -8.37 -17.54 -23.79
N ALA A 36 -7.74 -18.57 -23.23
CA ALA A 36 -6.45 -19.06 -23.69
C ALA A 36 -6.23 -20.46 -23.10
N GLN A 37 -6.41 -21.50 -23.90
CA GLN A 37 -6.25 -22.91 -23.51
C GLN A 37 -5.22 -23.62 -24.38
N LEU A 38 -4.77 -24.80 -23.94
CA LEU A 38 -3.95 -25.68 -24.78
C LEU A 38 -4.82 -26.32 -25.87
N GLN A 39 -4.21 -26.63 -27.00
CA GLN A 39 -4.93 -27.28 -28.09
C GLN A 39 -5.50 -28.63 -27.66
N GLY A 40 -6.80 -28.81 -27.84
CA GLY A 40 -7.49 -30.07 -27.55
C GLY A 40 -7.80 -30.32 -26.07
N SER A 41 -7.70 -29.31 -25.20
CA SER A 41 -8.12 -29.43 -23.80
C SER A 41 -9.63 -29.34 -23.60
N PHE A 42 -10.12 -29.99 -22.54
CA PHE A 42 -11.50 -29.94 -22.07
C PHE A 42 -11.58 -29.12 -20.78
N HIS A 43 -12.68 -28.37 -20.59
CA HIS A 43 -12.91 -27.66 -19.33
C HIS A 43 -13.56 -28.60 -18.32
N ALA A 44 -13.01 -28.68 -17.11
CA ALA A 44 -13.66 -29.35 -16.00
C ALA A 44 -13.29 -28.67 -14.69
N LYS A 45 -14.27 -28.22 -13.90
CA LYS A 45 -14.04 -27.44 -12.68
C LYS A 45 -13.69 -28.28 -11.47
N ASP A 46 -14.16 -29.52 -11.48
CA ASP A 46 -14.01 -30.45 -10.38
C ASP A 46 -13.89 -31.89 -10.90
N GLU A 47 -13.68 -32.78 -9.95
CA GLU A 47 -13.58 -34.21 -10.19
C GLU A 47 -14.86 -34.82 -10.81
N GLY A 48 -16.04 -34.31 -10.46
CA GLY A 48 -17.31 -34.81 -10.99
C GLY A 48 -17.42 -34.56 -12.49
N GLU A 49 -17.10 -33.34 -12.94
CA GLU A 49 -17.11 -32.98 -14.37
C GLU A 49 -16.08 -33.80 -15.20
N ILE A 50 -14.94 -34.16 -14.60
CA ILE A 50 -13.94 -35.05 -15.23
C ILE A 50 -14.51 -36.47 -15.40
N ILE A 51 -15.12 -37.01 -14.35
CA ILE A 51 -15.74 -38.34 -14.37
C ILE A 51 -16.86 -38.40 -15.41
N GLU A 52 -17.76 -37.42 -15.42
CA GLU A 52 -18.86 -37.32 -16.40
C GLU A 52 -18.33 -37.26 -17.84
N SER A 53 -17.24 -36.50 -18.07
CA SER A 53 -16.58 -36.43 -19.37
C SER A 53 -15.98 -37.77 -19.80
N LEU A 54 -15.42 -38.53 -18.87
CA LEU A 54 -14.88 -39.88 -19.12
C LEU A 54 -15.98 -40.90 -19.38
N GLU A 55 -17.11 -40.83 -18.67
CA GLU A 55 -18.29 -41.65 -18.94
C GLU A 55 -18.83 -41.42 -20.35
N HIS A 56 -18.88 -40.16 -20.79
CA HIS A 56 -19.31 -39.82 -22.15
C HIS A 56 -18.32 -40.32 -23.23
N LEU A 57 -17.02 -40.35 -22.91
CA LEU A 57 -15.99 -40.93 -23.78
C LEU A 57 -16.06 -42.47 -23.82
N ALA A 58 -16.49 -43.11 -22.73
CA ALA A 58 -16.65 -44.56 -22.62
C ALA A 58 -17.99 -45.09 -23.19
N GLY A 59 -19.07 -44.30 -23.10
CA GLY A 59 -20.44 -44.67 -23.53
C GLY A 59 -20.74 -44.46 -25.03
N GLY A 60 -19.86 -43.77 -25.76
CA GLY A 60 -19.97 -43.55 -27.20
C GLY A 60 -19.58 -44.79 -28.00
N GLY A 61 -20.55 -45.66 -28.32
CA GLY A 61 -20.36 -46.82 -29.19
C GLY A 61 -19.88 -46.44 -30.60
N GLY A 62 -18.57 -46.38 -30.80
CA GLY A 62 -17.94 -46.06 -32.08
C GLY A 62 -16.43 -46.28 -32.10
N LYS A 63 -16.02 -47.49 -32.51
CA LYS A 63 -14.71 -47.95 -33.00
C LYS A 63 -13.49 -46.99 -32.86
N ASN A 64 -12.49 -47.43 -32.09
CA ASN A 64 -11.07 -47.04 -32.13
C ASN A 64 -10.68 -45.63 -31.60
N THR A 65 -11.10 -45.26 -30.39
CA THR A 65 -10.42 -44.21 -29.62
C THR A 65 -9.22 -44.81 -28.88
N SER A 66 -7.99 -44.42 -29.27
CA SER A 66 -6.80 -44.77 -28.50
C SER A 66 -6.94 -44.23 -27.08
N ILE A 67 -6.82 -45.08 -26.06
CA ILE A 67 -6.84 -44.66 -24.66
C ILE A 67 -5.61 -43.77 -24.43
N LYS A 68 -5.83 -42.50 -24.09
CA LYS A 68 -4.77 -41.52 -23.83
C LYS A 68 -4.58 -41.29 -22.33
N PRO A 69 -3.33 -41.08 -21.86
CA PRO A 69 -3.09 -40.63 -20.50
C PRO A 69 -3.75 -39.28 -20.21
N LEU A 70 -4.34 -39.16 -19.03
CA LEU A 70 -4.96 -37.93 -18.56
C LEU A 70 -3.88 -36.93 -18.12
N LEU A 71 -4.01 -35.66 -18.53
CA LEU A 71 -3.16 -34.55 -18.09
C LEU A 71 -4.02 -33.45 -17.49
N ILE A 72 -3.77 -33.08 -16.23
CA ILE A 72 -4.46 -31.97 -15.56
C ILE A 72 -3.62 -30.70 -15.66
N VAL A 73 -4.20 -29.63 -16.17
CA VAL A 73 -3.56 -28.32 -16.31
C VAL A 73 -4.32 -27.23 -15.54
N CYS A 74 -3.58 -26.31 -14.95
CA CYS A 74 -4.12 -25.19 -14.19
C CYS A 74 -3.13 -24.01 -14.24
N PHE A 75 -3.48 -22.88 -13.63
CA PHE A 75 -2.52 -21.79 -13.40
C PHE A 75 -1.36 -22.19 -12.46
N SER A 76 -1.54 -23.24 -11.66
CA SER A 76 -0.54 -23.75 -10.71
C SER A 76 -0.49 -25.28 -10.75
N SER A 77 0.71 -25.84 -10.79
CA SER A 77 0.96 -27.28 -10.77
C SER A 77 0.46 -27.96 -9.50
N LYS A 78 0.51 -27.27 -8.36
CA LYS A 78 0.03 -27.78 -7.07
C LYS A 78 -1.47 -28.10 -7.11
N LYS A 79 -2.28 -27.30 -7.80
CA LYS A 79 -3.72 -27.56 -7.94
C LYS A 79 -4.01 -28.77 -8.81
N SER A 80 -3.34 -28.85 -9.95
CA SER A 80 -3.43 -30.01 -10.83
C SER A 80 -2.98 -31.28 -10.08
N LYS A 81 -1.93 -31.19 -9.26
CA LYS A 81 -1.47 -32.26 -8.37
C LYS A 81 -2.49 -32.65 -7.32
N THR A 82 -3.06 -31.70 -6.59
CA THR A 82 -4.08 -31.97 -5.56
C THR A 82 -5.30 -32.63 -6.17
N LEU A 83 -5.80 -32.12 -7.31
CA LEU A 83 -6.95 -32.72 -7.97
C LEU A 83 -6.62 -34.14 -8.48
N ALA A 84 -5.43 -34.33 -9.06
CA ALA A 84 -4.96 -35.67 -9.44
C ALA A 84 -4.95 -36.62 -8.22
N GLN A 85 -4.42 -36.19 -7.09
CA GLN A 85 -4.38 -36.97 -5.86
C GLN A 85 -5.76 -37.27 -5.26
N ASN A 86 -6.74 -36.39 -5.46
CA ASN A 86 -8.12 -36.62 -5.02
C ASN A 86 -8.82 -37.63 -5.94
N ILE A 87 -8.67 -37.47 -7.26
CA ILE A 87 -9.30 -38.31 -8.28
C ILE A 87 -8.87 -39.78 -8.14
N ILE A 88 -7.59 -40.06 -7.84
CA ILE A 88 -7.12 -41.44 -7.61
C ILE A 88 -7.73 -42.11 -6.36
N GLN A 89 -8.36 -41.35 -5.46
CA GLN A 89 -9.03 -41.89 -4.28
C GLN A 89 -10.51 -42.20 -4.54
N ASN A 90 -11.07 -41.80 -5.68
CA ASN A 90 -12.47 -41.98 -6.00
C ASN A 90 -12.74 -43.27 -6.76
N GLN A 91 -13.61 -44.10 -6.20
CA GLN A 91 -13.95 -45.40 -6.76
C GLN A 91 -14.65 -45.33 -8.13
N ASN A 92 -15.43 -44.28 -8.38
CA ASN A 92 -16.09 -44.10 -9.68
C ASN A 92 -15.08 -43.76 -10.78
N PHE A 93 -14.03 -43.02 -10.46
CA PHE A 93 -12.96 -42.77 -11.41
C PHE A 93 -12.14 -44.04 -11.69
N ILE A 94 -11.78 -44.78 -10.63
CA ILE A 94 -10.98 -46.02 -10.75
C ILE A 94 -11.67 -47.06 -11.64
N SER A 95 -13.01 -47.15 -11.61
CA SER A 95 -13.75 -48.09 -12.45
C SER A 95 -13.81 -47.68 -13.93
N LEU A 96 -13.63 -46.40 -14.24
CA LEU A 96 -13.73 -45.82 -15.59
C LEU A 96 -12.38 -45.63 -16.27
N TYR A 97 -11.29 -45.46 -15.50
CA TYR A 97 -9.98 -45.12 -16.05
C TYR A 97 -9.07 -46.36 -16.16
N PRO A 98 -8.69 -46.78 -17.40
CA PRO A 98 -7.98 -48.05 -17.62
C PRO A 98 -6.45 -47.96 -17.52
N LEU A 99 -5.87 -46.78 -17.25
CA LEU A 99 -4.41 -46.57 -17.16
C LEU A 99 -3.94 -46.45 -15.71
N ASN A 100 -2.66 -46.75 -15.47
CA ASN A 100 -2.08 -46.74 -14.12
C ASN A 100 -1.54 -45.36 -13.69
N THR A 101 -1.52 -44.37 -14.58
CA THR A 101 -0.94 -43.06 -14.29
C THR A 101 -1.88 -41.95 -14.78
N ILE A 102 -2.01 -40.92 -13.95
CA ILE A 102 -2.53 -39.61 -14.36
C ILE A 102 -1.41 -38.58 -14.21
N TYR A 103 -1.30 -37.69 -15.18
CA TYR A 103 -0.31 -36.64 -15.18
C TYR A 103 -0.91 -35.32 -14.71
N TYR A 104 -0.10 -34.52 -14.03
CA TYR A 104 -0.36 -33.10 -13.82
C TYR A 104 0.84 -32.30 -14.31
N LEU A 105 0.58 -31.13 -14.90
CA LEU A 105 1.67 -30.28 -15.38
C LEU A 105 2.46 -29.73 -14.17
N GLU A 106 3.80 -29.84 -14.20
CA GLU A 106 4.68 -29.40 -13.10
C GLU A 106 4.83 -27.88 -12.99
N CYS A 107 4.41 -27.15 -14.03
CA CYS A 107 4.36 -25.70 -14.06
C CYS A 107 2.93 -25.17 -14.18
N GLY A 108 2.77 -23.85 -14.07
CA GLY A 108 1.53 -23.19 -14.44
C GLY A 108 1.34 -23.16 -15.96
N ILE A 109 0.08 -23.16 -16.42
CA ILE A 109 -0.23 -23.09 -17.86
C ILE A 109 0.31 -21.81 -18.53
N MET A 110 0.49 -20.73 -17.77
CA MET A 110 1.10 -19.49 -18.31
C MET A 110 2.56 -19.70 -18.68
N GLU A 111 3.30 -20.46 -17.87
CA GLU A 111 4.68 -20.82 -18.14
C GLU A 111 4.77 -21.75 -19.38
N ALA A 112 3.79 -22.64 -19.57
CA ALA A 112 3.66 -23.39 -20.82
C ALA A 112 3.52 -22.46 -22.04
N PHE A 113 2.70 -21.40 -21.95
CA PHE A 113 2.53 -20.45 -23.05
C PHE A 113 3.82 -19.65 -23.34
N GLU A 114 4.53 -19.23 -22.30
CA GLU A 114 5.83 -18.56 -22.43
C GLU A 114 6.91 -19.46 -23.07
N ASN A 115 6.77 -20.78 -22.92
CA ASN A 115 7.70 -21.78 -23.43
C ASN A 115 7.23 -22.48 -24.73
N GLY A 116 6.47 -21.76 -25.56
CA GLY A 116 6.23 -22.14 -26.96
C GLY A 116 4.95 -22.94 -27.25
N PHE A 117 4.08 -23.17 -26.25
CA PHE A 117 2.74 -23.68 -26.52
C PHE A 117 1.80 -22.53 -26.89
N GLU A 118 1.34 -22.45 -28.14
CA GLU A 118 0.44 -21.37 -28.57
C GLU A 118 -0.95 -21.50 -27.90
N PRO A 119 -1.44 -20.45 -27.22
CA PRO A 119 -2.77 -20.47 -26.61
C PRO A 119 -3.86 -20.38 -27.68
N ILE A 120 -4.86 -21.25 -27.59
CA ILE A 120 -6.06 -21.24 -28.45
C ILE A 120 -7.24 -20.67 -27.66
N SER A 121 -8.02 -19.79 -28.28
CA SER A 121 -9.31 -19.33 -27.74
C SER A 121 -10.47 -20.12 -28.36
N SER A 122 -11.43 -20.59 -27.56
CA SER A 122 -12.61 -21.30 -28.08
C SER A 122 -13.55 -20.37 -28.88
N PRO A 123 -13.99 -20.77 -30.10
CA PRO A 123 -15.03 -20.05 -30.81
C PRO A 123 -16.41 -20.45 -30.26
N GLN A 124 -17.09 -19.51 -29.59
CA GLN A 124 -18.47 -19.46 -29.03
C GLN A 124 -18.46 -19.37 -27.49
N ASN A 125 -19.02 -18.35 -26.82
CA ASN A 125 -20.09 -17.40 -27.15
C ASN A 125 -19.60 -15.95 -26.88
N PRO A 126 -19.35 -15.12 -27.91
CA PRO A 126 -18.74 -13.78 -27.75
C PRO A 126 -19.60 -12.76 -27.00
N LYS A 127 -20.83 -13.12 -26.57
CA LYS A 127 -21.78 -12.19 -25.95
C LYS A 127 -21.52 -11.85 -24.47
N ASN A 128 -20.71 -12.61 -23.72
CA ASN A 128 -20.65 -12.44 -22.25
C ASN A 128 -19.29 -12.07 -21.63
N LYS A 129 -18.17 -12.07 -22.35
CA LYS A 129 -16.86 -11.69 -21.77
C LYS A 129 -16.06 -10.66 -22.56
N PHE A 130 -16.18 -10.66 -23.89
CA PHE A 130 -15.90 -9.44 -24.66
C PHE A 130 -16.86 -8.32 -24.25
N SER A 131 -18.07 -8.64 -23.76
CA SER A 131 -19.05 -7.65 -23.35
C SER A 131 -18.70 -6.90 -22.06
N LEU A 132 -18.01 -7.46 -21.06
CA LEU A 132 -17.75 -6.72 -19.81
C LEU A 132 -16.69 -5.62 -20.00
N ILE A 133 -15.54 -5.97 -20.59
CA ILE A 133 -14.47 -5.00 -20.86
C ILE A 133 -14.96 -3.97 -21.87
N GLN A 134 -15.56 -4.44 -22.98
CA GLN A 134 -16.10 -3.56 -24.01
C GLN A 134 -17.23 -2.66 -23.47
N SER A 135 -18.18 -3.21 -22.70
CA SER A 135 -19.24 -2.38 -22.10
C SER A 135 -18.68 -1.37 -21.10
N THR A 136 -17.65 -1.73 -20.34
CA THR A 136 -16.98 -0.80 -19.43
C THR A 136 -16.28 0.31 -20.22
N LEU A 137 -15.58 -0.01 -21.31
CA LEU A 137 -14.94 0.97 -22.20
C LEU A 137 -15.97 1.85 -22.93
N GLU A 138 -17.07 1.28 -23.41
CA GLU A 138 -18.18 2.02 -24.04
C GLU A 138 -18.89 2.93 -23.05
N GLU A 139 -19.09 2.48 -21.81
CA GLU A 139 -19.64 3.31 -20.74
C GLU A 139 -18.69 4.47 -20.42
N LEU A 140 -17.39 4.19 -20.27
CA LEU A 140 -16.36 5.21 -20.06
C LEU A 140 -16.35 6.22 -21.21
N GLN A 141 -16.38 5.75 -22.46
CA GLN A 141 -16.41 6.59 -23.65
C GLN A 141 -17.66 7.46 -23.69
N THR A 142 -18.84 6.88 -23.46
CA THR A 142 -20.13 7.58 -23.45
C THR A 142 -20.13 8.67 -22.38
N LYS A 143 -19.73 8.33 -21.15
CA LYS A 143 -19.65 9.27 -20.03
C LYS A 143 -18.61 10.36 -20.27
N PHE A 144 -17.48 10.01 -20.87
CA PHE A 144 -16.46 10.98 -21.23
C PHE A 144 -17.05 11.96 -22.22
N LEU A 145 -17.54 11.52 -23.38
CA LEU A 145 -18.06 12.40 -24.42
C LEU A 145 -19.28 13.24 -24.00
N ALA A 146 -20.14 12.70 -23.12
CA ALA A 146 -21.33 13.41 -22.61
C ALA A 146 -21.00 14.61 -21.71
N SER A 147 -19.80 14.67 -21.11
CA SER A 147 -19.43 15.71 -20.15
C SER A 147 -18.14 16.42 -20.54
N LYS A 148 -18.01 17.70 -20.17
CA LYS A 148 -16.76 18.47 -20.28
C LYS A 148 -15.92 18.43 -18.99
N ARG A 149 -16.38 17.73 -17.95
CA ARG A 149 -15.66 17.59 -16.67
C ARG A 149 -14.29 16.97 -16.89
N THR A 150 -13.28 17.47 -16.19
CA THR A 150 -11.95 16.85 -16.22
C THR A 150 -11.97 15.55 -15.45
N TRP A 151 -11.39 14.49 -16.01
CA TRP A 151 -11.32 13.20 -15.33
C TRP A 151 -10.06 13.13 -14.48
N VAL A 152 -10.21 12.62 -13.26
CA VAL A 152 -9.12 12.41 -12.31
C VAL A 152 -9.19 10.98 -11.82
N VAL A 153 -8.20 10.14 -12.12
CA VAL A 153 -8.14 8.75 -11.66
C VAL A 153 -7.40 8.67 -10.33
N ALA A 154 -8.02 8.08 -9.30
CA ALA A 154 -7.33 7.77 -8.06
C ALA A 154 -6.44 6.53 -8.26
N PHE A 155 -5.12 6.72 -8.25
CA PHE A 155 -4.15 5.68 -8.56
C PHE A 155 -3.27 5.35 -7.35
N SER A 156 -3.12 4.06 -7.03
CA SER A 156 -2.29 3.61 -5.91
C SER A 156 -1.27 2.53 -6.28
N GLY A 157 -1.16 2.16 -7.57
CA GLY A 157 -0.31 1.06 -8.02
C GLY A 157 -0.81 -0.35 -7.67
N GLY A 158 -1.96 -0.49 -7.00
CA GLY A 158 -2.57 -1.79 -6.73
C GLY A 158 -3.43 -2.25 -7.91
N LYS A 159 -3.70 -3.57 -8.00
CA LYS A 159 -4.41 -4.19 -9.13
C LYS A 159 -5.68 -3.46 -9.56
N ASP A 160 -6.51 -3.07 -8.59
CA ASP A 160 -7.83 -2.50 -8.87
C ASP A 160 -7.69 -1.07 -9.43
N SER A 161 -6.74 -0.28 -8.89
CA SER A 161 -6.45 1.06 -9.39
C SER A 161 -5.70 1.05 -10.74
N THR A 162 -4.84 0.06 -10.97
CA THR A 162 -4.14 -0.14 -12.23
C THR A 162 -5.12 -0.52 -13.34
N CYS A 163 -6.05 -1.44 -13.06
CA CYS A 163 -7.13 -1.81 -13.98
C CYS A 163 -8.00 -0.60 -14.37
N ALA A 164 -8.48 0.16 -13.38
CA ALA A 164 -9.27 1.37 -13.65
C ALA A 164 -8.50 2.43 -14.45
N LEU A 165 -7.22 2.66 -14.14
CA LEU A 165 -6.36 3.59 -14.88
C LEU A 165 -6.16 3.13 -16.32
N GLN A 166 -5.85 1.84 -16.53
CA GLN A 166 -5.62 1.29 -17.86
C GLN A 166 -6.87 1.41 -18.73
N LEU A 167 -8.06 1.06 -18.22
CA LEU A 167 -9.32 1.21 -18.95
C LEU A 167 -9.57 2.67 -19.37
N VAL A 168 -9.33 3.63 -18.47
CA VAL A 168 -9.47 5.06 -18.79
C VAL A 168 -8.44 5.50 -19.83
N TYR A 169 -7.21 5.03 -19.72
CA TYR A 169 -6.12 5.38 -20.64
C TYR A 169 -6.38 4.82 -22.05
N GLU A 170 -6.78 3.55 -22.16
CA GLU A 170 -7.13 2.91 -23.42
C GLU A 170 -8.33 3.57 -24.09
N MET A 171 -9.38 3.90 -23.31
CA MET A 171 -10.51 4.70 -23.81
C MET A 171 -10.04 6.05 -24.36
N LEU A 172 -9.16 6.75 -23.64
CA LEU A 172 -8.66 8.05 -24.11
C LEU A 172 -7.84 7.92 -25.41
N VAL A 173 -7.08 6.84 -25.57
CA VAL A 173 -6.30 6.57 -26.78
C VAL A 173 -7.21 6.19 -27.96
N SER A 174 -8.30 5.45 -27.73
CA SER A 174 -9.23 5.04 -28.79
C SER A 174 -10.04 6.21 -29.39
N LEU A 175 -10.16 7.32 -28.66
CA LEU A 175 -10.81 8.55 -29.15
C LEU A 175 -10.02 9.23 -30.26
N GLN A 176 -10.75 9.91 -31.15
CA GLN A 176 -10.15 10.80 -32.15
C GLN A 176 -9.40 11.96 -31.46
N PRO A 177 -8.27 12.46 -32.00
CA PRO A 177 -7.46 13.48 -31.34
C PRO A 177 -8.24 14.73 -30.86
N HIS A 178 -9.23 15.18 -31.63
CA HIS A 178 -10.07 16.35 -31.31
C HIS A 178 -11.11 16.08 -30.21
N GLN A 179 -11.40 14.81 -29.88
CA GLN A 179 -12.30 14.41 -28.81
C GLN A 179 -11.57 14.21 -27.48
N ARG A 180 -10.24 14.06 -27.52
CA ARG A 180 -9.41 13.88 -26.32
C ARG A 180 -9.36 15.18 -25.52
N ARG A 181 -9.35 15.04 -24.20
CA ARG A 181 -9.21 16.17 -23.27
C ARG A 181 -8.25 15.79 -22.16
N GLN A 182 -7.67 16.80 -21.54
CA GLN A 182 -6.75 16.60 -20.44
C GLN A 182 -7.40 15.75 -19.34
N THR A 183 -6.76 14.63 -19.04
CA THR A 183 -7.12 13.69 -17.98
C THR A 183 -5.93 13.57 -17.05
N TYR A 184 -6.19 13.44 -15.75
CA TYR A 184 -5.15 13.24 -14.76
C TYR A 184 -5.34 11.90 -14.05
N ALA A 185 -4.25 11.35 -13.53
CA ALA A 185 -4.33 10.44 -12.39
C ALA A 185 -3.58 11.07 -11.21
N ILE A 186 -4.02 10.81 -9.99
CA ILE A 186 -3.32 11.26 -8.79
C ILE A 186 -2.79 10.03 -8.05
N ALA A 187 -1.48 10.01 -7.86
CA ALA A 187 -0.77 9.02 -7.08
C ALA A 187 -0.30 9.63 -5.75
N SER A 188 -0.77 9.10 -4.63
CA SER A 188 -0.35 9.58 -3.30
C SER A 188 0.93 8.88 -2.86
N ASN A 189 2.03 9.62 -2.74
CA ASN A 189 3.24 9.14 -2.09
C ASN A 189 3.23 9.55 -0.60
N THR A 190 3.08 8.57 0.27
CA THR A 190 3.04 8.79 1.73
C THR A 190 4.42 8.99 2.36
N LEU A 191 5.49 8.79 1.59
CA LEU A 191 6.90 8.79 2.00
C LEU A 191 7.29 7.66 2.98
N VAL A 192 6.39 6.71 3.21
CA VAL A 192 6.61 5.56 4.12
C VAL A 192 6.11 4.24 3.51
N GLU A 193 5.94 4.18 2.19
CA GLU A 193 5.73 2.93 1.46
C GLU A 193 6.97 2.04 1.56
N ALA A 194 6.81 0.72 1.49
CA ALA A 194 7.96 -0.17 1.45
C ALA A 194 8.86 0.17 0.23
N PRO A 195 10.20 0.20 0.36
CA PRO A 195 11.08 0.72 -0.69
C PRO A 195 10.94 0.06 -2.06
N HIS A 196 10.71 -1.26 -2.10
CA HIS A 196 10.46 -1.98 -3.35
C HIS A 196 9.12 -1.55 -4.00
N ILE A 197 8.08 -1.26 -3.21
CA ILE A 197 6.79 -0.74 -3.69
C ILE A 197 6.93 0.70 -4.19
N ASP A 198 7.66 1.56 -3.48
CA ASP A 198 7.90 2.95 -3.91
C ASP A 198 8.66 3.00 -5.24
N ARG A 199 9.68 2.14 -5.42
CA ARG A 199 10.39 2.00 -6.69
C ARG A 199 9.46 1.54 -7.81
N PHE A 200 8.73 0.44 -7.60
CA PHE A 200 7.75 -0.08 -8.57
C PHE A 200 6.77 1.02 -9.02
N LEU A 201 6.17 1.74 -8.07
CA LEU A 201 5.21 2.79 -8.36
C LEU A 201 5.85 3.93 -9.17
N LYS A 202 7.06 4.37 -8.82
CA LYS A 202 7.79 5.41 -9.56
C LYS A 202 8.08 4.99 -11.00
N GLU A 203 8.49 3.74 -11.21
CA GLU A 203 8.78 3.21 -12.54
C GLU A 203 7.52 3.11 -13.42
N VAL A 204 6.40 2.64 -12.86
CA VAL A 204 5.10 2.61 -13.56
C VAL A 204 4.63 4.02 -13.91
N ILE A 205 4.71 4.97 -12.98
CA ILE A 205 4.35 6.38 -13.22
C ILE A 205 5.21 6.97 -14.35
N HIS A 206 6.53 6.73 -14.29
CA HIS A 206 7.45 7.20 -15.32
C HIS A 206 7.13 6.61 -16.69
N SER A 207 6.85 5.31 -16.77
CA SER A 207 6.47 4.61 -18.00
C SER A 207 5.21 5.20 -18.62
N ILE A 208 4.15 5.40 -17.83
CA ILE A 208 2.87 5.93 -18.32
C ILE A 208 3.02 7.38 -18.80
N ASN A 209 3.66 8.25 -18.00
CA ASN A 209 3.86 9.65 -18.34
C ASN A 209 4.75 9.81 -19.59
N SER A 210 5.80 8.99 -19.71
CA SER A 210 6.68 9.01 -20.88
C SER A 210 5.95 8.56 -22.15
N HIS A 211 5.15 7.49 -22.07
CA HIS A 211 4.33 7.04 -23.19
C HIS A 211 3.28 8.10 -23.59
N ALA A 212 2.59 8.71 -22.62
CA ALA A 212 1.60 9.75 -22.89
C ALA A 212 2.23 10.96 -23.59
N LYS A 213 3.38 11.43 -23.10
CA LYS A 213 4.12 12.55 -23.70
C LYS A 213 4.61 12.23 -25.11
N LYS A 214 5.20 11.05 -25.33
CA LYS A 214 5.74 10.63 -26.63
C LYS A 214 4.65 10.56 -27.71
N ASN A 215 3.43 10.18 -27.32
CA ASN A 215 2.31 9.97 -28.25
C ASN A 215 1.27 11.11 -28.25
N ASN A 216 1.58 12.26 -27.62
CA ASN A 216 0.68 13.40 -27.51
C ASN A 216 -0.72 13.03 -26.96
N ILE A 217 -0.75 12.12 -25.99
CA ILE A 217 -1.98 11.74 -25.28
C ILE A 217 -2.13 12.74 -24.12
N PRO A 218 -3.26 13.45 -23.98
CA PRO A 218 -3.45 14.47 -22.95
C PRO A 218 -3.76 13.79 -21.60
N PHE A 219 -2.77 13.08 -21.07
CA PHE A 219 -2.84 12.31 -19.83
C PHE A 219 -1.57 12.52 -19.02
N GLU A 220 -1.72 12.74 -17.72
CA GLU A 220 -0.59 12.89 -16.80
C GLU A 220 -0.93 12.31 -15.43
N ILE A 221 -0.01 11.52 -14.88
CA ILE A 221 -0.05 11.10 -13.49
C ILE A 221 0.70 12.13 -12.63
N LEU A 222 -0.02 12.78 -11.74
CA LEU A 222 0.47 13.72 -10.74
C LEU A 222 0.77 12.97 -9.44
N GLN A 223 2.02 13.02 -9.01
CA GLN A 223 2.41 12.48 -7.71
C GLN A 223 2.28 13.56 -6.64
N VAL A 224 1.52 13.28 -5.59
CA VAL A 224 1.30 14.19 -4.46
C VAL A 224 1.90 13.61 -3.19
N SER A 225 2.47 14.47 -2.34
CA SER A 225 3.10 14.07 -1.08
C SER A 225 2.72 15.02 0.05
N PRO A 226 2.71 14.54 1.31
CA PRO A 226 2.47 15.40 2.46
C PRO A 226 3.55 16.48 2.57
N SER A 227 3.18 17.64 3.08
CA SER A 227 4.14 18.65 3.53
C SER A 227 4.82 18.21 4.84
N LEU A 228 5.97 18.78 5.18
CA LEU A 228 6.72 18.41 6.40
C LEU A 228 5.88 18.49 7.69
N LYS A 229 4.91 19.41 7.79
CA LYS A 229 4.02 19.49 8.97
C LYS A 229 3.11 18.26 9.13
N ASP A 230 2.79 17.62 8.01
CA ASP A 230 1.86 16.48 7.90
C ASP A 230 2.59 15.14 7.71
N ASP A 231 3.91 15.19 7.54
CA ASP A 231 4.80 14.05 7.41
C ASP A 231 4.68 13.04 8.57
N PHE A 232 4.89 11.75 8.27
CA PHE A 232 4.74 10.67 9.23
C PHE A 232 5.70 10.79 10.41
N TRP A 233 6.99 11.00 10.15
CA TRP A 233 8.02 11.09 11.18
C TRP A 233 7.89 12.38 11.99
N VAL A 234 7.57 13.49 11.33
CA VAL A 234 7.33 14.76 12.04
C VAL A 234 6.12 14.68 12.96
N ASN A 235 5.06 13.95 12.59
CA ASN A 235 3.91 13.77 13.48
C ASN A 235 4.19 12.75 14.60
N LEU A 236 4.78 11.59 14.28
CA LEU A 236 5.03 10.53 15.25
C LEU A 236 6.16 10.89 16.22
N ILE A 237 7.34 11.23 15.70
CA ILE A 237 8.55 11.54 16.48
C ILE A 237 8.56 13.02 16.85
N GLY A 238 8.28 13.88 15.87
CA GLY A 238 8.33 15.33 16.04
C GLY A 238 7.21 15.87 16.92
N LYS A 239 5.99 15.33 16.94
CA LYS A 239 4.88 15.80 17.81
C LYS A 239 4.44 14.77 18.86
N GLY A 240 5.00 13.57 18.83
CA GLY A 240 4.64 12.48 19.74
C GLY A 240 3.30 11.82 19.42
N TYR A 241 2.74 11.94 18.21
CA TYR A 241 1.49 11.24 17.91
C TYR A 241 1.69 9.72 18.00
N PRO A 242 0.77 8.99 18.65
CA PRO A 242 0.85 7.53 18.64
C PRO A 242 0.71 6.98 17.24
N SER A 243 1.30 5.80 17.01
CA SER A 243 1.15 5.10 15.74
C SER A 243 -0.34 4.81 15.44
N PRO A 244 -0.76 4.83 14.16
CA PRO A 244 -2.18 4.75 13.81
C PRO A 244 -2.90 3.49 14.29
N THR A 245 -4.16 3.64 14.72
CA THR A 245 -5.06 2.53 15.09
C THR A 245 -6.29 2.51 14.18
N ARG A 246 -7.21 1.53 14.33
CA ARG A 246 -8.43 1.49 13.52
C ARG A 246 -9.31 2.73 13.69
N THR A 247 -9.36 3.31 14.88
CA THR A 247 -10.19 4.48 15.24
C THR A 247 -9.43 5.79 15.20
N PHE A 248 -8.09 5.75 15.28
CA PHE A 248 -7.23 6.93 15.24
C PHE A 248 -6.26 6.84 14.06
N ARG A 249 -6.78 7.09 12.85
CA ARG A 249 -6.06 6.98 11.56
C ARG A 249 -5.61 8.35 11.03
N TRP A 250 -4.89 9.12 11.83
CA TRP A 250 -4.42 10.45 11.43
C TRP A 250 -3.55 10.43 10.16
N CYS A 251 -2.91 9.31 9.85
CA CYS A 251 -2.09 9.14 8.65
C CYS A 251 -2.91 9.18 7.35
N THR A 252 -4.17 8.72 7.34
CA THR A 252 -5.02 8.74 6.14
C THR A 252 -5.29 10.19 5.72
N ASP A 253 -5.74 11.00 6.67
CA ASP A 253 -6.11 12.39 6.39
C ASP A 253 -4.90 13.22 6.00
N ARG A 254 -3.80 13.08 6.73
CA ARG A 254 -2.58 13.89 6.54
C ARG A 254 -1.75 13.45 5.34
N LEU A 255 -1.52 12.16 5.18
CA LEU A 255 -0.59 11.64 4.16
C LEU A 255 -1.26 11.37 2.81
N LYS A 256 -2.59 11.13 2.79
CA LYS A 256 -3.32 10.77 1.56
C LYS A 256 -4.35 11.81 1.15
N ILE A 257 -5.29 12.14 2.03
CA ILE A 257 -6.45 12.98 1.67
C ILE A 257 -6.04 14.43 1.49
N THR A 258 -5.29 15.02 2.43
CA THR A 258 -4.88 16.44 2.39
C THR A 258 -4.06 16.79 1.14
N PRO A 259 -2.98 16.07 0.77
CA PRO A 259 -2.23 16.39 -0.44
C PRO A 259 -3.07 16.18 -1.71
N THR A 260 -3.89 15.13 -1.76
CA THR A 260 -4.82 14.90 -2.88
C THR A 260 -5.85 16.02 -3.00
N LYS A 261 -6.40 16.49 -1.87
CA LYS A 261 -7.36 17.60 -1.82
C LYS A 261 -6.79 18.88 -2.40
N ALA A 262 -5.56 19.21 -2.01
CA ALA A 262 -4.88 20.39 -2.52
C ALA A 262 -4.70 20.31 -4.04
N GLU A 263 -4.39 19.14 -4.59
CA GLU A 263 -4.19 18.98 -6.03
C GLU A 263 -5.51 18.95 -6.83
N VAL A 264 -6.52 18.22 -6.34
CA VAL A 264 -7.87 18.23 -6.93
C VAL A 264 -8.44 19.64 -6.97
N ALA A 265 -8.24 20.44 -5.90
CA ALA A 265 -8.69 21.83 -5.87
C ALA A 265 -8.04 22.70 -6.96
N LYS A 266 -6.75 22.50 -7.28
CA LYS A 266 -6.10 23.19 -8.41
C LYS A 266 -6.71 22.78 -9.75
N ILE A 267 -6.98 21.48 -9.92
CA ILE A 267 -7.61 20.96 -11.13
C ILE A 267 -9.02 21.54 -11.29
N THR A 268 -9.86 21.50 -10.25
CA THR A 268 -11.22 22.06 -10.32
C THR A 268 -11.21 23.57 -10.49
N GLN A 269 -10.26 24.29 -9.89
CA GLN A 269 -10.10 25.72 -10.14
C GLN A 269 -9.78 26.02 -11.61
N LYS A 270 -8.98 25.17 -12.27
CA LYS A 270 -8.59 25.33 -13.68
C LYS A 270 -9.70 24.93 -14.66
N TYR A 271 -10.48 23.88 -14.35
CA TYR A 271 -11.43 23.27 -15.29
C TYR A 271 -12.91 23.40 -14.86
N GLY A 272 -13.18 24.07 -13.74
CA GLY A 272 -14.50 24.25 -13.15
C GLY A 272 -14.97 23.05 -12.31
N SER A 273 -14.92 21.83 -12.86
CA SER A 273 -15.36 20.62 -12.13
C SER A 273 -14.65 19.35 -12.62
N ALA A 274 -14.63 18.34 -11.74
CA ALA A 274 -13.95 17.07 -11.99
C ALA A 274 -14.84 15.85 -11.77
N LEU A 275 -14.53 14.76 -12.48
CA LEU A 275 -15.04 13.41 -12.23
C LEU A 275 -13.91 12.55 -11.70
N LEU A 276 -13.99 12.17 -10.42
CA LEU A 276 -13.02 11.30 -9.74
C LEU A 276 -13.36 9.83 -10.00
N ILE A 277 -12.48 9.15 -10.72
CA ILE A 277 -12.59 7.73 -11.06
C ILE A 277 -11.91 6.90 -9.96
N LEU A 278 -12.65 5.97 -9.36
CA LEU A 278 -12.18 5.11 -8.27
C LEU A 278 -12.16 3.64 -8.69
N GLY A 279 -11.07 2.94 -8.40
CA GLY A 279 -10.96 1.48 -8.56
C GLY A 279 -11.66 0.67 -7.46
N SER A 280 -12.72 1.18 -6.83
CA SER A 280 -13.41 0.48 -5.74
C SER A 280 -14.43 -0.54 -6.26
N ARG A 281 -14.46 -1.74 -5.67
CA ARG A 281 -15.33 -2.84 -6.10
C ARG A 281 -16.20 -3.37 -4.97
N LYS A 282 -17.42 -3.81 -5.28
CA LYS A 282 -18.32 -4.44 -4.30
C LYS A 282 -17.77 -5.79 -3.81
N ALA A 283 -17.12 -6.54 -4.70
CA ALA A 283 -16.50 -7.82 -4.39
C ALA A 283 -15.19 -7.70 -3.57
N GLU A 284 -14.73 -6.49 -3.22
CA GLU A 284 -13.49 -6.29 -2.43
C GLU A 284 -13.66 -6.72 -0.96
N SER A 285 -14.83 -6.46 -0.36
CA SER A 285 -15.22 -6.95 0.98
C SER A 285 -16.68 -6.60 1.28
N SER A 286 -17.29 -7.29 2.26
CA SER A 286 -18.65 -6.97 2.72
C SER A 286 -18.81 -5.52 3.20
N ASN A 287 -17.79 -4.96 3.85
CA ASN A 287 -17.77 -3.56 4.27
C ASN A 287 -17.66 -2.60 3.08
N ARG A 288 -16.88 -2.95 2.05
CA ARG A 288 -16.78 -2.14 0.82
C ARG A 288 -18.06 -2.16 0.03
N LYS A 289 -18.72 -3.31 -0.11
CA LYS A 289 -20.06 -3.43 -0.70
C LYS A 289 -21.06 -2.50 -0.01
N LYS A 290 -21.20 -2.60 1.32
CA LYS A 290 -22.06 -1.71 2.11
C LYS A 290 -21.71 -0.24 1.95
N SER A 291 -20.43 0.10 1.86
CA SER A 291 -19.98 1.48 1.68
C SER A 291 -20.32 2.05 0.30
N ILE A 292 -20.27 1.23 -0.75
CA ILE A 292 -20.61 1.63 -2.12
C ILE A 292 -22.13 1.76 -2.26
N GLU A 293 -22.90 0.80 -1.75
CA GLU A 293 -24.38 0.78 -1.83
C GLU A 293 -25.05 1.90 -1.03
N LYS A 294 -24.36 2.46 -0.03
CA LYS A 294 -24.83 3.65 0.72
C LYS A 294 -24.74 4.95 -0.06
N ARG A 295 -24.02 4.99 -1.18
CA ARG A 295 -23.82 6.23 -1.96
C ARG A 295 -25.11 6.56 -2.69
N ILE A 296 -25.54 7.82 -2.59
CA ILE A 296 -26.67 8.34 -3.36
C ILE A 296 -26.15 8.66 -4.76
N LEU A 297 -26.71 7.99 -5.76
CA LEU A 297 -26.37 8.19 -7.16
C LEU A 297 -27.35 9.17 -7.81
N ASN A 298 -26.84 10.05 -8.66
CA ASN A 298 -27.66 10.87 -9.55
C ASN A 298 -28.11 10.05 -10.78
N GLU A 299 -28.92 10.67 -11.66
CA GLU A 299 -29.41 10.04 -12.90
C GLU A 299 -28.28 9.58 -13.85
N GLU A 300 -27.10 10.21 -13.75
CA GLU A 300 -25.92 9.87 -14.52
C GLU A 300 -25.07 8.75 -13.87
N GLY A 301 -25.50 8.20 -12.73
CA GLY A 301 -24.81 7.14 -12.00
C GLY A 301 -23.60 7.60 -11.17
N TYR A 302 -23.50 8.89 -10.87
CA TYR A 302 -22.43 9.48 -10.06
C TYR A 302 -22.87 9.76 -8.63
N SER A 303 -21.95 9.67 -7.68
CA SER A 303 -22.16 10.19 -6.32
C SER A 303 -21.33 11.43 -6.06
N GLN A 304 -21.84 12.32 -5.22
CA GLN A 304 -21.11 13.50 -4.76
C GLN A 304 -19.92 13.10 -3.87
N HIS A 305 -18.73 13.68 -4.09
CA HIS A 305 -17.62 13.48 -3.16
C HIS A 305 -17.79 14.34 -1.91
N HIS A 306 -17.65 13.75 -0.72
CA HIS A 306 -17.82 14.47 0.55
C HIS A 306 -16.73 15.52 0.79
N ASP A 307 -15.46 15.19 0.52
CA ASP A 307 -14.34 16.12 0.76
C ASP A 307 -14.08 17.14 -0.35
N PHE A 308 -14.68 16.95 -1.54
CA PHE A 308 -14.41 17.71 -2.77
C PHE A 308 -15.74 18.22 -3.37
N PRO A 309 -16.17 19.45 -3.03
CA PRO A 309 -17.48 19.99 -3.43
C PRO A 309 -17.71 20.03 -4.95
N ASP A 310 -16.69 20.36 -5.74
CA ASP A 310 -16.80 20.46 -7.21
C ASP A 310 -16.43 19.15 -7.92
N THR A 311 -16.63 18.01 -7.25
CA THR A 311 -16.20 16.70 -7.73
C THR A 311 -17.27 15.63 -7.54
N LEU A 312 -17.59 14.96 -8.64
CA LEU A 312 -18.40 13.74 -8.65
C LEU A 312 -17.49 12.52 -8.65
N THR A 313 -17.99 11.38 -8.18
CA THR A 313 -17.24 10.12 -8.17
C THR A 313 -17.92 9.06 -9.04
N PHE A 314 -17.10 8.29 -9.74
CA PHE A 314 -17.53 7.14 -10.53
C PHE A 314 -16.60 5.95 -10.30
N SER A 315 -17.13 4.73 -10.34
CA SER A 315 -16.37 3.50 -10.09
C SER A 315 -16.64 2.51 -11.23
N PRO A 316 -15.89 2.57 -12.35
CA PRO A 316 -16.19 1.80 -13.56
C PRO A 316 -16.12 0.29 -13.36
N ILE A 317 -15.31 -0.16 -12.39
CA ILE A 317 -15.13 -1.57 -12.07
C ILE A 317 -15.94 -2.00 -10.83
N ALA A 318 -16.96 -1.23 -10.41
CA ALA A 318 -17.70 -1.47 -9.17
C ALA A 318 -18.27 -2.89 -9.05
N GLU A 319 -18.76 -3.44 -10.17
CA GLU A 319 -19.33 -4.78 -10.25
C GLU A 319 -18.29 -5.87 -10.55
N TRP A 320 -17.05 -5.50 -10.88
CA TRP A 320 -16.03 -6.48 -11.24
C TRP A 320 -15.61 -7.31 -10.01
N ASN A 321 -15.44 -8.61 -10.21
CA ASN A 321 -14.84 -9.51 -9.23
C ASN A 321 -13.30 -9.51 -9.35
N THR A 322 -12.63 -10.22 -8.43
CA THR A 322 -11.16 -10.23 -8.40
C THR A 322 -10.56 -10.96 -9.60
N ASP A 323 -11.22 -12.02 -10.09
CA ASP A 323 -10.75 -12.80 -11.24
C ASP A 323 -10.87 -12.01 -12.53
N GLU A 324 -11.92 -11.20 -12.69
CA GLU A 324 -12.11 -10.31 -13.84
C GLU A 324 -11.02 -9.24 -13.91
N VAL A 325 -10.65 -8.65 -12.76
CA VAL A 325 -9.55 -7.68 -12.69
C VAL A 325 -8.23 -8.34 -13.10
N TRP A 326 -7.93 -9.52 -12.56
CA TRP A 326 -6.70 -10.22 -12.90
C TRP A 326 -6.67 -10.72 -14.33
N ALA A 327 -7.79 -11.25 -14.83
CA ALA A 327 -7.92 -11.69 -16.21
C ALA A 327 -7.70 -10.52 -17.18
N TYR A 328 -8.24 -9.34 -16.89
CA TYR A 328 -7.97 -8.15 -17.69
C TYR A 328 -6.49 -7.79 -17.68
N LEU A 329 -5.87 -7.67 -16.50
CA LEU A 329 -4.45 -7.30 -16.38
C LEU A 329 -3.49 -8.35 -16.97
N SER A 330 -3.87 -9.63 -17.03
CA SER A 330 -3.02 -10.67 -17.63
C SER A 330 -3.18 -10.77 -19.15
N THR A 331 -4.36 -10.46 -19.68
CA THR A 331 -4.66 -10.62 -21.11
C THR A 331 -4.52 -9.33 -21.92
N HIS A 332 -4.64 -8.17 -21.29
CA HIS A 332 -4.57 -6.87 -21.94
C HIS A 332 -3.26 -6.17 -21.60
N LYS A 333 -2.28 -6.33 -22.49
CA LYS A 333 -0.98 -5.66 -22.36
C LYS A 333 -1.19 -4.14 -22.38
N PRO A 334 -0.63 -3.41 -21.40
CA PRO A 334 -0.75 -1.96 -21.39
C PRO A 334 -0.01 -1.33 -22.59
N LEU A 335 -0.44 -0.13 -22.97
CA LEU A 335 0.16 0.62 -24.08
C LEU A 335 1.56 1.18 -23.75
N TRP A 336 1.87 1.36 -22.47
CA TRP A 336 3.16 1.84 -22.00
C TRP A 336 4.17 0.71 -21.83
N ASP A 337 5.46 1.04 -21.70
CA ASP A 337 6.56 0.07 -21.80
C ASP A 337 6.57 -0.99 -20.67
N LYS A 338 6.23 -0.59 -19.44
CA LYS A 338 6.16 -1.49 -18.28
C LYS A 338 4.86 -2.31 -18.28
N ASP A 339 4.97 -3.62 -18.48
CA ASP A 339 3.84 -4.54 -18.32
C ASP A 339 3.48 -4.79 -16.84
N HIS A 340 2.54 -5.71 -16.60
CA HIS A 340 2.04 -6.03 -15.26
C HIS A 340 2.82 -7.15 -14.57
N SER A 341 3.90 -7.67 -15.14
CA SER A 341 4.67 -8.80 -14.57
C SER A 341 5.15 -8.50 -13.15
N GLU A 342 5.71 -7.31 -12.92
CA GLU A 342 6.17 -6.89 -11.60
C GLU A 342 5.01 -6.74 -10.60
N LEU A 343 3.85 -6.27 -11.05
CA LEU A 343 2.63 -6.22 -10.23
C LEU A 343 2.20 -7.63 -9.80
N PHE A 344 2.17 -8.59 -10.73
CA PHE A 344 1.87 -9.99 -10.41
C PHE A 344 2.87 -10.57 -9.40
N LEU A 345 4.17 -10.32 -9.61
CA LEU A 345 5.23 -10.77 -8.71
C LEU A 345 5.06 -10.22 -7.29
N LEU A 346 4.72 -8.92 -7.16
CA LEU A 346 4.47 -8.30 -5.86
C LEU A 346 3.31 -8.96 -5.12
N TYR A 347 2.19 -9.23 -5.80
CA TYR A 347 1.04 -9.91 -5.19
C TYR A 347 1.34 -11.39 -4.84
N ALA A 348 2.13 -12.06 -5.66
CA ALA A 348 2.57 -13.43 -5.40
C ALA A 348 3.43 -13.48 -4.12
N LYS A 349 4.45 -12.64 -4.02
CA LYS A 349 5.33 -12.57 -2.84
C LYS A 349 4.61 -12.08 -1.58
N ALA A 350 3.77 -11.06 -1.69
CA ALA A 350 3.04 -10.48 -0.56
C ALA A 350 2.01 -11.43 0.07
N SER A 351 1.73 -12.57 -0.54
CA SER A 351 0.80 -13.57 -0.01
C SER A 351 1.47 -14.59 0.92
N GLY A 352 2.82 -14.67 0.96
CA GLY A 352 3.60 -15.61 1.79
C GLY A 352 3.46 -17.08 1.39
N GLU A 353 2.32 -17.44 0.80
CA GLU A 353 2.07 -18.67 0.09
C GLU A 353 2.20 -18.41 -1.42
N GLU A 354 2.89 -19.29 -2.16
CA GLU A 354 2.87 -19.28 -3.63
C GLU A 354 1.42 -19.14 -4.10
N CYS A 355 1.10 -18.10 -4.88
CA CYS A 355 -0.25 -17.70 -5.32
C CYS A 355 -1.13 -18.92 -5.68
N GLN A 356 -1.87 -19.45 -4.71
CA GLN A 356 -2.93 -20.41 -4.98
C GLN A 356 -4.12 -19.58 -5.43
N PHE A 357 -4.34 -19.49 -6.75
CA PHE A 357 -5.56 -18.93 -7.32
C PHE A 357 -6.73 -19.89 -7.02
N ILE A 358 -7.20 -20.00 -5.77
CA ILE A 358 -8.09 -21.08 -5.29
C ILE A 358 -9.42 -21.16 -6.09
N THR A 359 -9.78 -22.41 -6.41
CA THR A 359 -10.95 -22.89 -7.16
C THR A 359 -12.16 -23.15 -6.26
N ASP A 360 -12.08 -22.74 -4.99
CA ASP A 360 -13.05 -23.06 -3.96
C ASP A 360 -13.66 -21.77 -3.41
N LEU A 361 -14.99 -21.62 -3.52
CA LEU A 361 -15.75 -20.44 -3.07
C LEU A 361 -15.63 -20.18 -1.55
N SER A 362 -15.02 -21.11 -0.81
CA SER A 362 -14.80 -21.05 0.64
C SER A 362 -13.43 -20.50 1.05
N GLN A 363 -12.46 -20.32 0.14
CA GLN A 363 -11.12 -19.79 0.46
C GLN A 363 -10.71 -18.60 -0.42
N SER A 364 -10.06 -17.60 0.18
CA SER A 364 -9.79 -16.29 -0.43
C SER A 364 -8.71 -16.34 -1.52
N SER A 365 -9.04 -15.87 -2.74
CA SER A 365 -8.07 -15.67 -3.84
C SER A 365 -6.85 -14.84 -3.44
N CYS A 366 -5.70 -15.05 -4.08
CA CYS A 366 -4.45 -14.28 -3.88
C CYS A 366 -4.50 -12.78 -4.28
N GLY A 367 -5.71 -12.20 -4.42
CA GLY A 367 -5.95 -10.76 -4.56
C GLY A 367 -6.34 -10.03 -3.27
N GLY A 368 -6.32 -10.72 -2.11
CA GLY A 368 -6.64 -10.15 -0.80
C GLY A 368 -5.49 -9.39 -0.13
N SER A 369 -4.24 -9.74 -0.45
CA SER A 369 -3.05 -9.09 0.14
C SER A 369 -2.97 -7.64 -0.29
N ARG A 370 -2.70 -6.74 0.66
CA ARG A 370 -2.54 -5.30 0.43
C ARG A 370 -1.17 -4.90 0.96
N PHE A 371 -0.24 -4.68 0.05
CA PHE A 371 1.00 -4.01 0.37
C PHE A 371 0.76 -2.50 0.46
N GLY A 372 1.50 -1.83 1.33
CA GLY A 372 1.38 -0.40 1.59
C GLY A 372 2.51 0.09 2.49
N CYS A 373 2.18 1.03 3.38
CA CYS A 373 3.18 1.65 4.24
C CYS A 373 3.82 0.63 5.19
N TRP A 374 5.15 0.49 5.18
CA TRP A 374 5.88 -0.49 6.01
C TRP A 374 5.76 -0.21 7.51
N VAL A 375 5.36 1.00 7.88
CA VAL A 375 5.11 1.46 9.26
C VAL A 375 3.65 1.24 9.72
N CYS A 376 2.81 0.55 8.94
CA CYS A 376 1.38 0.46 9.22
C CYS A 376 1.07 -0.40 10.46
N THR A 377 0.60 0.24 11.53
CA THR A 377 0.26 -0.43 12.80
C THR A 377 -1.24 -0.74 12.99
N VAL A 378 -2.07 -0.43 12.00
CA VAL A 378 -3.54 -0.62 12.05
C VAL A 378 -3.92 -2.11 12.06
N VAL A 379 -3.16 -2.94 11.36
CA VAL A 379 -3.27 -4.41 11.38
C VAL A 379 -2.45 -4.97 12.54
N SER A 380 -2.75 -6.18 13.02
CA SER A 380 -1.93 -6.83 14.06
C SER A 380 -0.52 -7.04 13.53
N GLU A 381 -0.41 -7.72 12.39
CA GLU A 381 0.82 -8.11 11.72
C GLU A 381 0.79 -7.65 10.27
N ASP A 382 1.95 -7.32 9.72
CA ASP A 382 2.11 -7.04 8.30
C ASP A 382 2.46 -8.33 7.55
N LYS A 383 1.41 -9.06 7.17
CA LYS A 383 1.55 -10.31 6.39
C LYS A 383 2.23 -10.10 5.05
N SER A 384 2.07 -8.91 4.44
CA SER A 384 2.71 -8.61 3.17
C SER A 384 4.22 -8.48 3.33
N MET A 385 4.66 -7.76 4.37
CA MET A 385 6.07 -7.64 4.74
C MET A 385 6.69 -9.00 5.08
N GLN A 386 5.98 -9.82 5.87
CA GLN A 386 6.40 -11.18 6.19
C GLN A 386 6.55 -12.03 4.92
N GLY A 387 5.57 -11.99 4.02
CA GLY A 387 5.64 -12.71 2.75
C GLY A 387 6.82 -12.28 1.86
N PHE A 388 7.14 -10.98 1.80
CA PHE A 388 8.33 -10.51 1.08
C PHE A 388 9.63 -11.06 1.69
N ILE A 389 9.74 -11.03 3.03
CA ILE A 389 10.91 -11.56 3.74
C ILE A 389 11.06 -13.07 3.50
N GLU A 390 9.97 -13.83 3.62
CA GLU A 390 9.92 -15.28 3.36
C GLU A 390 10.25 -15.62 1.91
N SER A 391 9.93 -14.71 0.97
CA SER A 391 10.25 -14.83 -0.45
C SER A 391 11.69 -14.38 -0.81
N GLY A 392 12.54 -14.13 0.19
CA GLY A 392 13.97 -13.82 0.02
C GLY A 392 14.34 -12.32 0.10
N GLU A 393 13.40 -11.41 0.37
CA GLU A 393 13.70 -9.99 0.62
C GLU A 393 14.06 -9.74 2.09
N GLU A 394 15.07 -10.46 2.59
CA GLU A 394 15.50 -10.43 4.00
C GLU A 394 15.92 -9.04 4.48
N ASN A 395 16.36 -8.18 3.56
CA ASN A 395 16.70 -6.78 3.85
C ASN A 395 15.53 -6.00 4.46
N LEU A 396 14.28 -6.44 4.30
CA LEU A 396 13.10 -5.80 4.88
C LEU A 396 12.88 -6.13 6.36
N LYS A 397 13.61 -7.11 6.92
CA LYS A 397 13.46 -7.54 8.32
C LYS A 397 13.58 -6.39 9.35
N PRO A 398 14.55 -5.47 9.26
CA PRO A 398 14.68 -4.38 10.23
C PRO A 398 13.45 -3.45 10.23
N LEU A 399 12.81 -3.25 9.07
CA LEU A 399 11.61 -2.44 8.92
C LEU A 399 10.42 -3.09 9.63
N ASN A 400 10.26 -4.41 9.47
CA ASN A 400 9.21 -5.17 10.13
C ASN A 400 9.37 -5.15 11.67
N GLU A 401 10.60 -5.32 12.15
CA GLU A 401 10.93 -5.25 13.57
C GLU A 401 10.67 -3.87 14.17
N PHE A 402 11.08 -2.80 13.48
CA PHE A 402 10.80 -1.42 13.91
C PHE A 402 9.30 -1.14 13.96
N ARG A 403 8.55 -1.60 12.95
CA ARG A 403 7.09 -1.46 12.91
C ARG A 403 6.42 -2.14 14.10
N ASN A 404 6.88 -3.34 14.47
CA ASN A 404 6.36 -4.07 15.64
C ASN A 404 6.69 -3.35 16.94
N TYR A 405 7.93 -2.87 17.10
CA TYR A 405 8.33 -2.03 18.22
C TYR A 405 7.41 -0.81 18.40
N ILE A 406 7.14 -0.05 17.34
CA ILE A 406 6.26 1.14 17.40
C ILE A 406 4.79 0.78 17.67
N LYS A 407 4.36 -0.41 17.28
CA LYS A 407 3.02 -0.91 17.60
C LYS A 407 2.90 -1.21 19.09
N ASP A 408 3.89 -1.89 19.66
CA ASP A 408 3.90 -2.32 21.06
C ASP A 408 4.11 -1.13 22.00
N LEU A 409 5.07 -0.26 21.67
CA LEU A 409 5.37 0.97 22.42
C LEU A 409 4.15 1.89 22.52
N ARG A 410 3.25 1.88 21.53
CA ARG A 410 2.00 2.66 21.60
C ARG A 410 1.13 2.20 22.76
N GLU A 411 1.10 0.92 23.09
CA GLU A 411 0.22 0.38 24.13
C GLU A 411 0.81 0.51 25.54
N ASP A 412 2.10 0.81 25.66
CA ASP A 412 2.76 1.05 26.95
C ASP A 412 2.32 2.40 27.55
N CYS A 413 1.67 2.37 28.71
CA CYS A 413 1.24 3.59 29.40
C CYS A 413 2.42 4.42 29.93
N ASN A 414 3.56 3.80 30.26
CA ASN A 414 4.75 4.51 30.74
C ASN A 414 5.44 5.28 29.61
N ALA A 415 5.19 4.91 28.36
CA ALA A 415 5.71 5.62 27.21
C ALA A 415 4.84 6.84 26.80
N ARG A 416 3.69 7.05 27.46
CA ARG A 416 2.62 7.94 26.99
C ARG A 416 2.24 8.95 28.07
N ALA A 417 1.94 10.18 27.64
CA ALA A 417 1.46 11.22 28.56
C ALA A 417 0.03 10.95 29.03
N ASP A 418 -0.30 11.51 30.18
CA ASP A 418 -1.62 11.51 30.82
C ASP A 418 -2.52 12.68 30.37
N TYR A 419 -2.10 13.43 29.36
CA TYR A 419 -2.88 14.49 28.71
C TYR A 419 -2.85 14.35 27.19
N LYS A 420 -3.89 14.82 26.51
CA LYS A 420 -3.95 14.90 25.04
C LYS A 420 -3.17 16.11 24.53
N ARG A 421 -2.85 16.13 23.24
CA ARG A 421 -2.12 17.24 22.59
C ARG A 421 -2.84 18.59 22.63
N ASP A 422 -4.15 18.59 22.90
CA ASP A 422 -4.94 19.81 23.14
C ASP A 422 -5.02 20.20 24.62
N GLY A 423 -4.26 19.53 25.50
CA GLY A 423 -4.19 19.79 26.94
C GLY A 423 -5.25 19.08 27.78
N ARG A 424 -6.21 18.37 27.17
CA ARG A 424 -7.25 17.67 27.95
C ARG A 424 -6.67 16.45 28.67
N ALA A 425 -6.91 16.35 29.97
CA ALA A 425 -6.43 15.23 30.77
C ALA A 425 -7.12 13.91 30.37
N VAL A 426 -6.31 12.86 30.19
CA VAL A 426 -6.73 11.54 29.71
C VAL A 426 -7.81 10.92 30.58
N TYR A 427 -7.74 11.07 31.91
CA TYR A 427 -8.76 10.51 32.81
C TYR A 427 -10.18 11.03 32.55
N LYS A 428 -10.33 12.19 31.87
CA LYS A 428 -11.63 12.76 31.48
C LYS A 428 -12.13 12.31 30.10
N VAL A 429 -11.22 12.08 29.16
CA VAL A 429 -11.55 11.83 27.73
C VAL A 429 -11.21 10.42 27.25
N GLY A 430 -10.53 9.62 28.07
CA GLY A 430 -10.10 8.25 27.77
C GLY A 430 -8.90 8.14 26.82
N GLY A 431 -8.35 6.92 26.74
CA GLY A 431 -7.22 6.55 25.89
C GLY A 431 -5.86 6.93 26.48
N LEU A 432 -4.84 7.17 25.65
CA LEU A 432 -3.51 7.62 26.09
C LEU A 432 -3.11 8.92 25.35
N GLY A 433 -2.24 9.73 25.95
CA GLY A 433 -1.71 11.00 25.41
C GLY A 433 -0.64 10.80 24.33
N PRO A 434 0.11 11.81 23.88
CA PRO A 434 1.26 11.61 22.99
C PRO A 434 2.41 10.84 23.65
N PHE A 435 3.40 10.39 22.88
CA PHE A 435 4.66 9.87 23.40
C PHE A 435 5.41 10.93 24.21
N LEU A 436 6.03 10.50 25.31
CA LEU A 436 6.87 11.34 26.16
C LEU A 436 8.11 11.84 25.40
N SER A 437 8.69 12.95 25.85
CA SER A 437 9.86 13.57 25.22
C SER A 437 11.05 12.63 25.09
N HIS A 438 11.43 11.92 26.16
CA HIS A 438 12.53 10.96 26.14
C HIS A 438 12.23 9.75 25.23
N ILE A 439 10.97 9.30 25.18
CA ILE A 439 10.54 8.23 24.27
C ILE A 439 10.65 8.66 22.81
N ARG A 440 10.31 9.92 22.48
CA ARG A 440 10.49 10.45 21.11
C ARG A 440 11.95 10.45 20.69
N VAL A 441 12.88 10.75 21.61
CA VAL A 441 14.33 10.65 21.38
C VAL A 441 14.73 9.19 21.13
N GLU A 442 14.24 8.26 21.93
CA GLU A 442 14.49 6.82 21.76
C GLU A 442 13.99 6.30 20.41
N ILE A 443 12.76 6.67 20.01
CA ILE A 443 12.19 6.28 18.72
C ILE A 443 13.07 6.77 17.58
N LEU A 444 13.53 8.03 17.61
CA LEU A 444 14.40 8.57 16.57
C LEU A 444 15.73 7.81 16.50
N LYS A 445 16.34 7.55 17.66
CA LYS A 445 17.59 6.77 17.75
C LYS A 445 17.40 5.39 17.13
N ARG A 446 16.32 4.69 17.48
CA ARG A 446 16.02 3.36 16.95
C ARG A 446 15.73 3.39 15.45
N LEU A 447 15.04 4.42 14.95
CA LEU A 447 14.81 4.59 13.51
C LEU A 447 16.12 4.77 12.73
N LEU A 448 17.06 5.56 13.26
CA LEU A 448 18.37 5.77 12.63
C LEU A 448 19.22 4.49 12.66
N GLN A 449 19.13 3.68 13.72
CA GLN A 449 19.76 2.36 13.78
C GLN A 449 19.15 1.39 12.76
N THR A 450 17.82 1.33 12.68
CA THR A 450 17.10 0.55 11.67
C THR A 450 17.47 0.99 10.26
N GLU A 451 17.64 2.29 10.02
CA GLU A 451 18.12 2.81 8.73
C GLU A 451 19.54 2.32 8.40
N GLN A 452 20.47 2.35 9.36
CA GLN A 452 21.83 1.86 9.13
C GLN A 452 21.85 0.37 8.80
N GLU A 453 21.11 -0.45 9.54
CA GLU A 453 20.97 -1.89 9.28
C GLU A 453 20.32 -2.14 7.91
N PHE A 454 19.28 -1.39 7.58
CA PHE A 454 18.63 -1.50 6.29
C PHE A 454 19.57 -1.14 5.12
N ILE A 455 20.36 -0.08 5.26
CA ILE A 455 21.37 0.33 4.27
C ILE A 455 22.46 -0.74 4.12
N GLN A 456 22.92 -1.33 5.23
CA GLN A 456 23.90 -2.44 5.19
C GLN A 456 23.37 -3.64 4.42
N ASN A 457 22.05 -3.88 4.46
CA ASN A 457 21.37 -4.93 3.71
C ASN A 457 20.94 -4.48 2.28
N GLY A 458 21.56 -3.43 1.73
CA GLY A 458 21.28 -2.96 0.36
C GLY A 458 20.04 -2.07 0.22
N GLY A 459 19.48 -1.61 1.33
CA GLY A 459 18.40 -0.64 1.39
C GLY A 459 18.83 0.81 1.18
N SER A 460 17.87 1.72 1.36
CA SER A 460 18.07 3.17 1.25
C SER A 460 17.74 3.88 2.56
N ARG A 461 17.94 5.20 2.61
CA ARG A 461 17.51 6.00 3.76
C ARG A 461 15.99 5.88 4.00
N LEU A 462 15.60 5.80 5.27
CA LEU A 462 14.21 5.72 5.75
C LEU A 462 13.67 7.09 6.20
N ILE A 463 14.57 8.02 6.54
CA ILE A 463 14.25 9.39 6.92
C ILE A 463 15.22 10.37 6.25
N THR A 464 14.71 11.51 5.78
CA THR A 464 15.49 12.58 5.12
C THR A 464 16.04 13.59 6.14
N ASP A 465 17.10 14.30 5.77
CA ASP A 465 17.69 15.34 6.65
C ASP A 465 16.68 16.47 6.93
N SER A 466 15.84 16.83 5.94
CA SER A 466 14.74 17.79 6.11
C SER A 466 13.68 17.34 7.12
N GLN A 467 13.38 16.04 7.19
CA GLN A 467 12.47 15.49 8.21
C GLN A 467 13.11 15.55 9.61
N ILE A 468 14.40 15.24 9.73
CA ILE A 468 15.14 15.36 11.02
C ILE A 468 15.14 16.82 11.50
N TYR A 469 15.34 17.78 10.59
CA TYR A 469 15.21 19.20 10.92
C TYR A 469 13.83 19.57 11.42
N ALA A 470 12.78 19.15 10.72
CA ALA A 470 11.41 19.43 11.14
C ALA A 470 11.07 18.79 12.49
N ILE A 471 11.65 17.63 12.81
CA ILE A 471 11.57 17.01 14.14
C ILE A 471 12.26 17.92 15.18
N GLN A 472 13.48 18.37 14.90
CA GLN A 472 14.22 19.27 15.79
C GLN A 472 13.46 20.58 16.03
N GLU A 473 12.88 21.19 15.00
CA GLU A 473 12.09 22.41 15.13
C GLU A 473 10.86 22.22 16.01
N GLN A 474 10.27 21.02 16.04
CA GLN A 474 9.20 20.72 16.98
C GLN A 474 9.72 20.54 18.40
N TRP A 475 10.84 19.84 18.57
CA TRP A 475 11.40 19.62 19.90
C TRP A 475 11.90 20.93 20.54
N ASN A 476 12.46 21.86 19.75
CA ASN A 476 12.86 23.20 20.20
C ASN A 476 11.70 24.01 20.81
N LYS A 477 10.47 23.75 20.38
CA LYS A 477 9.27 24.43 20.88
C LYS A 477 8.74 23.82 22.18
N GLU A 478 9.17 22.60 22.50
CA GLU A 478 8.53 21.78 23.53
C GLU A 478 9.48 21.43 24.68
N PHE A 479 10.67 20.89 24.41
CA PHE A 479 11.53 20.35 25.47
C PHE A 479 13.03 20.31 25.16
N ASP A 480 13.45 20.41 23.90
CA ASP A 480 14.85 20.18 23.51
C ASP A 480 15.56 21.48 23.13
N PHE A 481 16.48 21.92 23.96
CA PHE A 481 17.32 23.10 23.69
C PHE A 481 18.73 22.72 23.21
N GLU A 482 19.05 21.42 23.17
CA GLU A 482 20.41 20.94 22.92
C GLU A 482 20.58 20.41 21.50
N ASN A 483 19.53 20.42 20.70
CA ASN A 483 19.49 19.88 19.34
C ASN A 483 19.74 18.36 19.26
N LYS A 484 19.11 17.59 20.14
CA LYS A 484 19.29 16.13 20.25
C LYS A 484 18.99 15.37 18.96
N ALA A 485 18.00 15.80 18.16
CA ALA A 485 17.70 15.11 16.90
C ALA A 485 18.86 15.22 15.91
N ILE A 486 19.51 16.40 15.85
CA ILE A 486 20.70 16.62 15.00
C ILE A 486 21.89 15.85 15.55
N GLN A 487 22.10 15.85 16.88
CA GLN A 487 23.18 15.07 17.50
C GLN A 487 23.05 13.58 17.19
N LEU A 488 21.85 13.00 17.33
CA LEU A 488 21.59 11.59 16.97
C LEU A 488 21.88 11.30 15.49
N ALA A 489 21.55 12.24 14.59
CA ALA A 489 21.88 12.12 13.17
C ALA A 489 23.41 12.15 12.94
N GLN A 490 24.13 12.99 13.68
CA GLN A 490 25.60 13.08 13.63
C GLN A 490 26.29 11.82 14.12
N GLU A 491 25.76 11.17 15.16
CA GLU A 491 26.27 9.88 15.67
C GLU A 491 26.28 8.79 14.59
N VAL A 492 25.25 8.76 13.73
CA VAL A 492 25.17 7.81 12.60
C VAL A 492 25.85 8.32 11.32
N GLY A 493 26.61 9.42 11.43
CA GLY A 493 27.41 9.98 10.34
C GLY A 493 26.65 10.87 9.36
N ARG A 494 25.44 11.35 9.70
CA ARG A 494 24.66 12.30 8.90
C ARG A 494 24.83 13.74 9.41
N MET A 495 24.50 14.75 8.60
CA MET A 495 24.44 16.15 9.05
C MET A 495 25.71 16.67 9.77
N LYS A 496 26.90 16.18 9.36
CA LYS A 496 28.18 16.47 10.05
C LYS A 496 28.59 17.93 9.98
N ASP A 497 28.26 18.61 8.88
CA ASP A 497 28.65 20.01 8.65
C ASP A 497 27.72 21.01 9.35
N GLU A 498 26.67 20.52 10.01
CA GLU A 498 25.65 21.37 10.60
C GLU A 498 26.10 21.88 11.95
N LYS A 499 26.36 23.19 11.99
CA LYS A 499 26.74 23.87 13.21
C LYS A 499 25.56 23.82 14.16
N LEU A 500 25.70 23.05 15.24
CA LEU A 500 24.78 23.06 16.37
C LEU A 500 24.71 24.50 16.89
N LYS A 501 23.69 25.24 16.45
CA LYS A 501 23.38 26.53 17.05
C LYS A 501 23.00 26.23 18.49
N GLN A 502 23.85 26.57 19.44
CA GLN A 502 23.45 26.58 20.85
C GLN A 502 22.15 27.37 20.92
N SER A 503 21.05 26.71 21.31
CA SER A 503 19.88 27.46 21.72
C SER A 503 20.37 28.43 22.78
N ARG A 504 20.05 29.71 22.60
CA ARG A 504 20.30 30.74 23.61
C ARG A 504 19.36 30.48 24.78
N VAL A 505 19.62 29.41 25.54
CA VAL A 505 19.15 29.33 26.91
C VAL A 505 19.78 30.53 27.58
N LEU A 506 18.95 31.53 27.84
CA LEU A 506 19.38 32.72 28.52
C LEU A 506 19.95 32.29 29.87
N HIS A 507 21.26 32.36 29.99
CA HIS A 507 21.99 32.13 31.23
C HIS A 507 21.95 30.68 31.75
N LYS A 508 22.34 29.72 30.90
CA LYS A 508 22.57 28.31 31.29
C LYS A 508 23.48 28.18 32.53
N GLU A 509 24.48 29.04 32.63
CA GLU A 509 25.40 29.14 33.78
C GLU A 509 24.66 29.43 35.09
N ILE A 510 23.60 30.24 35.05
CA ILE A 510 22.86 30.67 36.23
C ILE A 510 21.80 29.62 36.62
N LEU A 511 21.18 28.94 35.65
CA LEU A 511 20.20 27.87 35.91
C LEU A 511 20.78 26.71 36.73
N ALA A 512 22.02 26.30 36.47
CA ALA A 512 22.68 25.25 37.24
C ALA A 512 23.00 25.67 38.67
N GLU A 513 23.27 26.96 38.91
CA GLU A 513 23.50 27.48 40.25
C GLU A 513 22.21 27.68 41.06
N VAL A 514 21.07 27.84 40.37
CA VAL A 514 19.77 28.19 40.93
C VAL A 514 18.89 26.96 41.20
N ALA A 515 18.99 25.91 40.37
CA ALA A 515 18.14 24.72 40.45
C ALA A 515 18.22 23.97 41.79
N ASP A 516 19.40 23.95 42.42
CA ASP A 516 19.61 23.29 43.72
C ASP A 516 19.43 24.24 44.93
N ARG A 517 19.27 25.55 44.70
CA ARG A 517 19.29 26.58 45.77
C ARG A 517 17.93 27.22 46.05
N LEU A 518 17.01 27.16 45.09
CA LEU A 518 15.69 27.77 45.22
C LEU A 518 14.66 26.78 45.73
N ASP A 519 13.86 27.21 46.70
CA ASP A 519 12.65 26.49 47.03
C ASP A 519 11.53 26.75 46.00
N SER A 520 10.44 25.98 46.09
CA SER A 520 9.32 26.06 45.16
C SER A 520 8.73 27.47 45.03
N LYS A 521 8.82 28.31 46.06
CA LYS A 521 8.18 29.63 46.10
C LYS A 521 9.06 30.70 45.48
N GLU A 522 10.37 30.60 45.67
CA GLU A 522 11.36 31.45 45.02
C GLU A 522 11.40 31.21 43.50
N LEU A 523 11.27 29.94 43.08
CA LEU A 523 11.17 29.57 41.67
C LEU A 523 9.88 30.12 41.04
N GLU A 524 8.75 30.05 41.73
CA GLU A 524 7.46 30.58 41.29
C GLU A 524 7.52 32.11 41.08
N ASN A 525 8.14 32.83 42.01
CA ASN A 525 8.35 34.28 41.91
C ASN A 525 9.27 34.64 40.73
N LEU A 526 10.35 33.88 40.52
CA LEU A 526 11.27 34.09 39.41
C LEU A 526 10.56 33.89 38.06
N ILE A 527 9.79 32.80 37.93
CA ILE A 527 9.03 32.51 36.71
C ILE A 527 8.00 33.62 36.46
N SER A 528 7.25 34.03 37.48
CA SER A 528 6.25 35.11 37.38
C SER A 528 6.89 36.42 36.92
N THR A 529 8.03 36.78 37.51
CA THR A 529 8.75 38.00 37.14
C THR A 529 9.32 37.92 35.71
N CYS A 530 9.79 36.75 35.28
CA CYS A 530 10.25 36.54 33.90
C CYS A 530 9.12 36.68 32.89
N ILE A 531 7.93 36.16 33.20
CA ILE A 531 6.72 36.30 32.39
C ILE A 531 6.30 37.76 32.30
N ASP A 532 6.28 38.49 33.41
CA ASP A 532 5.94 39.92 33.46
C ASP A 532 6.93 40.76 32.65
N ILE A 533 8.23 40.49 32.80
CA ILE A 533 9.27 41.15 32.00
C ILE A 533 9.02 40.89 30.52
N TYR A 534 8.76 39.65 30.11
CA TYR A 534 8.50 39.30 28.71
C TYR A 534 7.27 40.02 28.15
N ASN A 535 6.15 39.99 28.89
CA ASN A 535 4.89 40.60 28.49
C ASN A 535 4.99 42.14 28.38
N THR A 536 5.77 42.78 29.26
CA THR A 536 5.88 44.25 29.31
C THR A 536 6.91 44.82 28.34
N THR A 537 7.94 44.05 27.96
CA THR A 537 9.02 44.54 27.09
C THR A 537 8.71 44.47 25.59
N GLY A 538 7.75 43.63 25.17
CA GLY A 538 7.25 43.58 23.79
C GLY A 538 6.51 44.85 23.32
N LEU A 539 6.04 45.69 24.26
CA LEU A 539 5.24 46.89 23.96
C LEU A 539 6.07 48.14 23.58
N ARG A 540 7.41 48.12 23.72
CA ARG A 540 8.25 49.34 23.61
C ARG A 540 9.43 49.25 22.62
N GLY A 541 9.30 48.47 21.55
CA GLY A 541 10.13 48.62 20.33
C GLY A 541 11.63 48.29 20.43
N LYS A 542 12.16 47.87 21.59
CA LYS A 542 13.51 47.30 21.73
C LYS A 542 13.45 46.09 22.67
N ASN A 543 13.64 44.88 22.14
CA ASN A 543 13.62 43.62 22.89
C ASN A 543 14.80 43.52 23.88
N ASN A 544 14.67 44.18 25.04
CA ASN A 544 15.59 44.05 26.19
C ASN A 544 15.10 43.05 27.25
N ALA A 545 14.02 42.31 26.96
CA ALA A 545 13.44 41.26 27.81
C ALA A 545 14.50 40.31 28.36
N SER A 546 15.34 39.81 27.45
CA SER A 546 16.44 38.90 27.72
C SER A 546 17.44 39.44 28.75
N SER A 547 17.84 40.71 28.64
CA SER A 547 18.78 41.33 29.59
C SER A 547 18.15 41.64 30.94
N LYS A 548 16.84 41.88 31.00
CA LYS A 548 16.11 42.11 32.25
C LYS A 548 15.86 40.81 33.00
N ILE A 549 15.46 39.76 32.27
CA ILE A 549 15.36 38.39 32.81
C ILE A 549 16.71 37.98 33.42
N LYS A 550 17.82 38.21 32.70
CA LYS A 550 19.19 37.98 33.22
C LYS A 550 19.40 38.60 34.61
N LYS A 551 19.17 39.91 34.73
CA LYS A 551 19.41 40.66 35.96
C LYS A 551 18.56 40.15 37.12
N GLU A 552 17.34 39.71 36.85
CA GLU A 552 16.47 39.19 37.89
C GLU A 552 16.92 37.82 38.39
N ILE A 553 17.42 36.96 37.49
CA ILE A 553 18.04 35.71 37.88
C ILE A 553 19.35 35.98 38.68
N GLU A 554 20.19 36.93 38.25
CA GLU A 554 21.43 37.32 38.96
C GLU A 554 21.18 37.82 40.39
N LYS A 555 20.16 38.66 40.61
CA LYS A 555 19.78 39.14 41.96
C LYS A 555 19.48 38.00 42.93
N LEU A 556 18.80 36.96 42.47
CA LEU A 556 18.47 35.80 43.30
C LEU A 556 19.71 34.96 43.63
N VAL A 557 20.69 34.90 42.73
CA VAL A 557 21.95 34.17 42.96
C VAL A 557 22.88 34.93 43.92
N GLU A 558 22.87 36.26 43.84
CA GLU A 558 23.72 37.12 44.66
C GLU A 558 23.18 37.32 46.08
N ASP A 559 21.91 37.00 46.34
CA ASP A 559 21.29 37.10 47.65
C ASP A 559 22.03 36.25 48.70
N LYS A 560 22.28 36.87 49.87
CA LYS A 560 23.04 36.28 50.98
C LYS A 560 22.33 35.04 51.54
N THR A 561 21.00 35.02 51.51
CA THR A 561 20.15 33.92 51.98
C THR A 561 20.36 32.64 51.15
N SER A 562 20.52 32.79 49.83
CA SER A 562 20.73 31.69 48.88
C SER A 562 22.16 31.15 48.90
N LYS A 563 23.14 31.96 49.34
CA LYS A 563 24.55 31.53 49.51
C LYS A 563 24.76 30.68 50.77
N GLN A 564 24.04 30.96 51.86
CA GLN A 564 24.15 30.19 53.12
C GLN A 564 23.57 28.77 53.02
N ARG A 565 22.58 28.52 52.15
CA ARG A 565 22.01 27.17 51.89
C ARG A 565 22.99 26.20 51.19
N LYS A 566 24.14 26.68 50.70
CA LYS A 566 25.17 25.85 50.03
C LYS A 566 26.22 25.30 51.02
N GLU A 567 26.26 25.83 52.24
CA GLU A 567 27.25 25.51 53.29
C GLU A 567 26.65 24.69 54.45
N ALA A 568 25.35 24.40 54.42
CA ALA A 568 24.63 23.47 55.29
C ALA A 568 24.24 22.22 54.50
#